data_AF-A0A0J6RPT1-F1
#
_entry.id   AF-A0A0J6RPT1-F1
#
_cell.length_a   1.000
_cell.length_b   1.000
_cell.length_c   1.000
_cell.angle_alpha   90.00
_cell.angle_beta   90.00
_cell.angle_gamma   90.00
#
_symmetry.space_group_name_H-M   'P 1'
#
loop_
_entity.id
_entity.type
_entity.pdbx_description
1 polymer ?
#
loop_
_entity_poly.entity_id
_entity_poly.type
_entity_poly.pdbx_seq_one_letter_code
_entity_poly.pdbx_strand_id
1 'polypeptide(L)'
;MPDIRLFGIRHHGPGSARSLQAALTEFAPDCLLIEGPPDADALIPLAAHDAMAPPVALLVYRPDRPRDCAFFPFAAFSPEWVAMRHGLAAGAAIRFIDLPHAIQLADGFGASPEGDAAP
;
A
#
# COMPACT_ATOMS: atom_id res chain seq x y z
N MET A 1 10.38 18.89 15.81
CA MET A 1 9.60 17.62 15.85
C MET A 1 8.83 17.53 14.54
N PRO A 2 8.65 16.35 13.94
CA PRO A 2 7.83 16.21 12.74
C PRO A 2 6.36 16.55 13.06
N ASP A 3 5.67 17.25 12.14
CA ASP A 3 4.21 17.38 12.18
C ASP A 3 3.60 16.15 11.49
N ILE A 4 2.77 15.40 12.20
CA ILE A 4 2.25 14.11 11.75
C ILE A 4 0.72 14.20 11.68
N ARG A 5 0.17 13.83 10.52
CA ARG A 5 -1.28 13.72 10.32
C ARG A 5 -1.65 12.30 9.90
N LEU A 6 -2.70 11.78 10.52
CA LEU A 6 -3.26 10.46 10.21
C LEU A 6 -4.58 10.65 9.45
N PHE A 7 -4.72 9.96 8.33
CA PHE A 7 -5.92 9.99 7.50
C PHE A 7 -6.55 8.60 7.49
N GLY A 8 -7.77 8.47 8.03
CA GLY A 8 -8.52 7.22 7.94
C GLY A 8 -9.03 7.00 6.52
N ILE A 9 -8.69 5.87 5.92
CA ILE A 9 -8.96 5.58 4.50
C ILE A 9 -10.03 4.52 4.34
N ARG A 10 -10.86 4.68 3.29
CA ARG A 10 -11.59 3.55 2.69
C ARG A 10 -10.98 3.28 1.32
N HIS A 11 -10.31 2.14 1.17
CA HIS A 11 -9.49 1.77 0.00
C HIS A 11 -10.16 1.94 -1.38
N HIS A 12 -11.49 1.91 -1.44
CA HIS A 12 -12.28 2.07 -2.66
C HIS A 12 -13.37 3.15 -2.56
N GLY A 13 -13.12 4.18 -1.75
CA GLY A 13 -14.04 5.29 -1.55
C GLY A 13 -13.71 6.50 -2.41
N PRO A 14 -14.46 6.82 -3.49
CA PRO A 14 -14.21 8.03 -4.30
C PRO A 14 -14.33 9.33 -3.50
N GLY A 15 -15.13 9.34 -2.43
CA GLY A 15 -15.18 10.46 -1.48
C GLY A 15 -13.88 10.56 -0.67
N SER A 16 -13.38 9.44 -0.15
CA SER A 16 -12.12 9.37 0.61
C SER A 16 -10.94 9.84 -0.23
N ALA A 17 -10.87 9.44 -1.51
CA ALA A 17 -9.79 9.85 -2.41
C ALA A 17 -9.77 11.37 -2.66
N ARG A 18 -10.93 11.99 -2.91
CA ARG A 18 -11.03 13.44 -3.08
C ARG A 18 -10.68 14.21 -1.81
N SER A 19 -11.20 13.77 -0.66
CA SER A 19 -10.89 14.41 0.62
C SER A 19 -9.40 14.28 0.96
N LEU A 20 -8.79 13.13 0.70
CA LEU A 20 -7.36 12.92 0.89
C LEU A 20 -6.55 13.85 -0.02
N GLN A 21 -6.89 13.94 -1.31
CA GLN A 21 -6.20 14.82 -2.24
C GLN A 21 -6.22 16.29 -1.77
N ALA A 22 -7.38 16.77 -1.31
CA ALA A 22 -7.50 18.13 -0.77
C ALA A 22 -6.62 18.32 0.48
N ALA A 23 -6.66 17.37 1.41
CA ALA A 23 -5.87 17.41 2.63
C ALA A 23 -4.35 17.37 2.36
N LEU A 24 -3.90 16.54 1.41
CA LEU A 24 -2.50 16.47 1.01
C LEU A 24 -2.04 17.78 0.34
N THR A 25 -2.90 18.38 -0.49
CA THR A 25 -2.60 19.67 -1.13
C THR A 25 -2.46 20.80 -0.11
N GLU A 26 -3.31 20.81 0.92
CA GLU A 26 -3.25 21.82 1.99
C GLU A 26 -2.05 21.60 2.93
N PHE A 27 -1.79 20.34 3.31
CA PHE A 27 -0.74 20.01 4.25
C PHE A 27 0.66 20.05 3.62
N ALA A 28 0.78 19.72 2.33
CA ALA A 28 2.02 19.65 1.57
C ALA A 28 3.13 18.84 2.29
N PRO A 29 2.89 17.56 2.60
CA PRO A 29 3.87 16.74 3.32
C PRO A 29 5.11 16.47 2.46
N ASP A 30 6.27 16.44 3.09
CA ASP A 30 7.53 15.98 2.51
C ASP A 30 7.68 14.44 2.54
N CYS A 31 6.81 13.75 3.29
CA CYS A 31 6.79 12.30 3.42
C CYS A 31 5.35 11.75 3.51
N LEU A 32 5.07 10.67 2.77
CA LEU A 32 3.83 9.90 2.80
C LEU A 32 4.09 8.45 3.19
N LEU A 33 3.37 8.01 4.22
CA LEU A 33 3.35 6.63 4.68
C LEU A 33 1.99 6.04 4.32
N ILE A 34 1.99 4.99 3.50
CA ILE A 34 0.77 4.41 2.90
C ILE A 34 0.66 2.94 3.33
N GLU A 35 -0.55 2.49 3.67
CA GLU A 35 -0.81 1.06 3.87
C GLU A 35 -0.51 0.28 2.57
N GLY A 36 0.20 -0.83 2.72
CA GLY A 36 0.70 -1.65 1.63
C GLY A 36 2.02 -2.36 2.00
N PRO A 37 2.50 -3.28 1.16
CA PRO A 37 3.66 -4.10 1.45
C PRO A 37 4.99 -3.35 1.17
N PRO A 38 5.88 -3.17 2.17
CA PRO A 38 7.21 -2.57 1.95
C PRO A 38 8.07 -3.30 0.92
N ASP A 39 7.83 -4.59 0.69
CA ASP A 39 8.50 -5.37 -0.36
C ASP A 39 8.27 -4.79 -1.77
N ALA A 40 7.22 -3.97 -1.94
CA ALA A 40 6.87 -3.31 -3.19
C ALA A 40 7.30 -1.84 -3.27
N ASP A 41 8.06 -1.31 -2.29
CA ASP A 41 8.48 0.10 -2.28
C ASP A 41 9.18 0.53 -3.58
N ALA A 42 10.02 -0.35 -4.14
CA ALA A 42 10.74 -0.11 -5.39
C ALA A 42 9.81 0.07 -6.61
N LEU A 43 8.54 -0.36 -6.51
CA LEU A 43 7.54 -0.24 -7.56
C LEU A 43 6.73 1.05 -7.48
N ILE A 44 6.77 1.78 -6.35
CA ILE A 44 6.02 3.05 -6.17
C ILE A 44 6.27 4.04 -7.33
N PRO A 45 7.53 4.27 -7.81
CA PRO A 45 7.77 5.22 -8.89
C PRO A 45 7.02 4.90 -10.19
N LEU A 46 6.64 3.64 -10.41
CA LEU A 46 5.87 3.26 -11.60
C LEU A 46 4.48 3.90 -11.64
N ALA A 47 3.91 4.30 -10.50
CA ALA A 47 2.62 4.99 -10.44
C ALA A 47 2.64 6.38 -11.12
N ALA A 48 3.82 6.98 -11.34
CA ALA A 48 3.96 8.22 -12.09
C ALA A 48 4.07 8.01 -13.61
N HIS A 49 4.28 6.77 -14.07
CA HIS A 49 4.44 6.48 -15.49
C HIS A 49 3.10 6.63 -16.22
N ASP A 50 3.05 7.35 -17.35
CA ASP A 50 1.80 7.66 -18.07
C ASP A 50 1.04 6.41 -18.53
N ALA A 51 1.76 5.36 -18.93
CA ALA A 51 1.15 4.07 -19.30
C ALA A 51 0.65 3.24 -18.10
N MET A 52 1.01 3.60 -16.86
CA MET A 52 0.54 2.92 -15.64
C MET A 52 -0.81 3.51 -15.22
N ALA A 53 -1.86 3.14 -15.96
CA ALA A 53 -3.22 3.62 -15.76
C ALA A 53 -4.09 2.57 -15.05
N PRO A 54 -4.75 2.90 -13.92
CA PRO A 54 -5.67 1.98 -13.26
C PRO A 54 -6.83 1.54 -14.16
N PRO A 55 -7.39 0.32 -13.95
CA PRO A 55 -7.12 -0.57 -12.82
C PRO A 55 -5.79 -1.32 -12.96
N VAL A 56 -4.99 -1.27 -11.90
CA VAL A 56 -3.72 -2.00 -11.78
C VAL A 56 -3.65 -2.64 -10.40
N ALA A 57 -2.77 -3.61 -10.20
CA ALA A 57 -2.60 -4.22 -8.89
C ALA A 57 -1.13 -4.53 -8.61
N LEU A 58 -0.73 -4.43 -7.35
CA LEU A 58 0.47 -5.11 -6.87
C LEU A 58 0.10 -6.56 -6.56
N LEU A 59 0.95 -7.47 -7.02
CA LEU A 59 0.87 -8.89 -6.71
C LEU A 59 2.15 -9.27 -5.99
N VAL A 60 2.01 -9.70 -4.74
CA VAL A 60 3.10 -10.31 -3.97
C VAL A 60 2.79 -11.79 -3.84
N TYR A 61 3.74 -12.65 -4.19
CA TYR A 61 3.52 -14.09 -4.22
C TYR A 61 4.82 -14.85 -3.95
N ARG A 62 4.67 -16.11 -3.52
CA ARG A 62 5.77 -17.07 -3.46
C ARG A 62 6.05 -17.67 -4.83
N PRO A 63 7.27 -17.55 -5.39
CA PRO A 63 7.58 -18.15 -6.69
C PRO A 63 7.45 -19.67 -6.74
N ASP A 64 7.77 -20.36 -5.63
CA ASP A 64 7.66 -21.82 -5.48
C ASP A 64 6.22 -22.30 -5.22
N ARG A 65 5.36 -21.41 -4.69
CA ARG A 65 3.95 -21.67 -4.42
C ARG A 65 3.08 -20.47 -4.82
N PRO A 66 2.84 -20.22 -6.12
CA PRO A 66 2.17 -18.99 -6.58
C PRO A 66 0.73 -18.78 -6.09
N ARG A 67 0.10 -19.82 -5.54
CA ARG A 67 -1.22 -19.73 -4.88
C ARG A 67 -1.14 -18.95 -3.57
N ASP A 68 0.02 -18.94 -2.93
CA ASP A 68 0.30 -18.18 -1.71
C ASP A 68 0.66 -16.76 -2.15
N CYS A 69 -0.36 -15.92 -2.24
CA CYS A 69 -0.25 -14.57 -2.78
C CYS A 69 -1.19 -13.58 -2.08
N ALA A 70 -0.86 -12.30 -2.22
CA ALA A 70 -1.68 -11.18 -1.82
C ALA A 70 -1.84 -10.20 -2.98
N PHE A 71 -3.04 -9.64 -3.09
CA PHE A 71 -3.44 -8.74 -4.16
C PHE A 71 -3.80 -7.38 -3.58
N PHE A 72 -3.19 -6.32 -4.12
CA PHE A 72 -3.47 -4.93 -3.74
C PHE A 72 -3.99 -4.18 -4.96
N PRO A 73 -5.32 -4.20 -5.20
CA PRO A 73 -5.90 -3.55 -6.36
C PRO A 73 -5.98 -2.04 -6.17
N PHE A 74 -5.60 -1.30 -7.21
CA PHE A 74 -5.74 0.13 -7.30
C PHE A 74 -6.69 0.51 -8.43
N ALA A 75 -7.68 1.32 -8.10
CA ALA A 75 -8.52 2.02 -9.06
C ALA A 75 -8.10 3.50 -9.14
N ALA A 76 -8.56 4.22 -10.16
CA ALA A 76 -8.32 5.66 -10.28
C ALA A 76 -8.86 6.45 -9.06
N PHE A 77 -9.83 5.87 -8.34
CA PHE A 77 -10.43 6.42 -7.13
C PHE A 77 -9.94 5.73 -5.83
N SER A 78 -8.89 4.90 -5.89
CA SER A 78 -8.25 4.39 -4.67
C SER A 78 -7.48 5.51 -3.99
N PRO A 79 -7.70 5.80 -2.70
CA PRO A 79 -6.97 6.86 -2.00
C PRO A 79 -5.47 6.65 -1.98
N GLU A 80 -4.99 5.40 -1.92
CA GLU A 80 -3.58 5.02 -2.00
C GLU A 80 -2.98 5.40 -3.36
N TRP A 81 -3.71 5.12 -4.44
CA TRP A 81 -3.30 5.52 -5.80
C TRP A 81 -3.18 7.04 -5.93
N VAL A 82 -4.18 7.76 -5.42
CA VAL A 82 -4.17 9.23 -5.41
C VAL A 82 -3.02 9.78 -4.56
N ALA A 83 -2.77 9.20 -3.39
CA ALA A 83 -1.66 9.59 -2.51
C ALA A 83 -0.30 9.35 -3.17
N MET A 84 -0.08 8.18 -3.77
CA MET A 84 1.15 7.88 -4.51
C MET A 84 1.39 8.89 -5.63
N ARG A 85 0.39 9.13 -6.49
CA ARG A 85 0.54 10.09 -7.60
C ARG A 85 0.75 11.53 -7.12
N HIS A 86 0.05 11.95 -6.06
CA HIS A 86 0.22 13.27 -5.48
C HIS A 86 1.63 13.45 -4.91
N GLY A 87 2.09 12.50 -4.08
CA GLY A 87 3.42 12.55 -3.49
C GLY A 87 4.54 12.54 -4.53
N LEU A 88 4.43 11.69 -5.57
CA LEU A 88 5.42 11.63 -6.65
C LEU A 88 5.49 12.96 -7.41
N ALA A 89 4.33 13.57 -7.71
CA ALA A 89 4.27 14.87 -8.36
C ALA A 89 4.83 16.01 -7.48
N ALA A 90 4.68 15.91 -6.16
CA ALA A 90 5.20 16.88 -5.19
C ALA A 90 6.68 16.64 -4.81
N GLY A 91 7.28 15.54 -5.24
CA GLY A 91 8.63 15.14 -4.84
C GLY A 91 8.75 14.65 -3.39
N ALA A 92 7.64 14.26 -2.77
CA ALA A 92 7.62 13.72 -1.42
C ALA A 92 8.24 12.31 -1.37
N ALA A 93 8.86 11.97 -0.24
CA ALA A 93 9.25 10.59 0.03
C ALA A 93 8.00 9.74 0.25
N ILE A 94 7.92 8.56 -0.36
CA ILE A 94 6.77 7.66 -0.20
C ILE A 94 7.25 6.29 0.23
N ARG A 95 6.61 5.70 1.23
CA ARG A 95 6.89 4.34 1.72
C ARG A 95 5.59 3.61 2.04
N PHE A 96 5.59 2.31 1.76
CA PHE A 96 4.63 1.40 2.33
C PHE A 96 5.00 1.05 3.77
N ILE A 97 4.01 0.81 4.64
CA ILE A 97 4.24 0.63 6.09
C ILE A 97 3.66 -0.63 6.71
N ASP A 98 3.06 -1.54 5.93
CA ASP A 98 2.53 -2.78 6.50
C ASP A 98 3.67 -3.75 6.86
N LEU A 99 3.32 -4.85 7.54
CA LEU A 99 4.24 -5.94 7.76
C LEU A 99 4.68 -6.55 6.40
N PRO A 100 5.99 -6.71 6.15
CA PRO A 100 6.49 -7.30 4.91
C PRO A 100 5.85 -8.65 4.60
N HIS A 101 5.43 -8.84 3.36
CA HIS A 101 4.84 -10.09 2.88
C HIS A 101 5.85 -11.21 2.78
N ALA A 102 7.15 -10.92 2.68
CA ALA A 102 8.18 -11.94 2.88
C ALA A 102 8.07 -12.65 4.25
N ILE A 103 7.56 -11.94 5.27
CA ILE A 103 7.27 -12.51 6.59
C ILE A 103 5.90 -13.20 6.59
N GLN A 104 4.86 -12.54 6.05
CA GLN A 104 3.50 -13.10 6.05
C GLN A 104 3.36 -14.40 5.25
N LEU A 105 4.15 -14.55 4.19
CA LEU A 105 4.15 -15.72 3.32
C LEU A 105 5.19 -16.78 3.75
N ALA A 106 5.92 -16.56 4.84
CA ALA A 106 6.87 -17.54 5.36
C ALA A 106 6.14 -18.78 5.90
N ASP A 107 6.80 -19.94 5.83
CA ASP A 107 6.24 -21.17 6.38
C ASP A 107 5.97 -21.02 7.89
N GLY A 108 4.78 -21.44 8.35
CA GLY A 108 4.40 -21.37 9.75
C GLY A 108 4.03 -19.97 10.26
N PHE A 109 3.99 -18.94 9.40
CA PHE A 109 3.48 -17.62 9.79
C PHE A 109 2.03 -17.73 10.28
N GLY A 110 1.76 -17.18 11.47
CA GLY A 110 0.44 -17.24 12.11
C GLY A 110 0.04 -18.61 12.68
N ALA A 111 0.91 -19.61 12.61
CA ALA A 111 0.67 -20.89 13.29
C ALA A 111 0.78 -20.70 14.81
N SER A 112 -0.23 -21.13 15.55
CA SER A 112 -0.14 -21.23 17.02
C SER A 112 0.92 -22.28 17.40
N PRO A 113 1.68 -22.08 18.49
CA PRO A 113 2.70 -23.03 18.93
C PRO A 113 2.16 -24.41 19.35
N GLU A 114 0.84 -24.57 19.47
CA GLU A 114 0.20 -25.85 19.76
C GLU A 114 -0.45 -26.40 18.48
N GLY A 115 0.25 -27.34 17.85
CA GLY A 115 -0.37 -28.21 16.87
C GLY A 115 -1.44 -29.07 17.54
N ASP A 116 -2.61 -29.12 16.92
CA ASP A 116 -3.45 -30.31 16.81
C ASP A 116 -3.36 -31.31 17.98
N ALA A 117 -3.99 -30.98 19.10
CA ALA A 117 -4.40 -31.96 20.10
C ALA A 117 -5.91 -31.87 20.29
N ALA A 118 -6.66 -32.32 19.28
CA ALA A 118 -8.01 -32.78 19.52
C ALA A 118 -7.95 -34.19 20.14
N PRO A 119 -8.70 -34.48 21.23
CA PRO A 119 -8.81 -35.82 21.78
C PRO A 119 -9.58 -36.78 20.86
#